data_AF-A0A6P6Y542-F1
#
_entry.id   AF-A0A6P6Y542-F1
#
_cell.length_a   1.000
_cell.length_b   1.000
_cell.length_c   1.000
_cell.angle_alpha   90.00
_cell.angle_beta   90.00
_cell.angle_gamma   90.00
#
_symmetry.space_group_name_H-M   'P 1'
#
loop_
_entity.id
_entity.type
_entity.pdbx_description
1 polymer ?
#
loop_
_entity_poly.entity_id
_entity_poly.type
_entity_poly.pdbx_seq_one_letter_code
_entity_poly.pdbx_strand_id
1 'polypeptide(L)'
;MNSYSLANAARYAVYPTLQIVEQKPEVIEFYLRNADASIANALRRAIISEVPTLAIDVVSIRENTTKYPDEFLVHRLGLIPLESSAFSCEMQAVKGIGKIHTKWSSVATATYVNVSHISIGFPTRACKPFWLQARGKNCEPPS
;
A
#
# COMPACT_ATOMS: atom_id res chain seq x y z
N MET A 1 37.35 14.62 -7.09
CA MET A 1 36.14 14.09 -6.41
C MET A 1 36.54 13.75 -4.98
N ASN A 2 35.99 14.48 -4.00
CA ASN A 2 36.49 14.44 -2.62
C ASN A 2 36.12 13.14 -1.89
N SER A 3 37.11 12.54 -1.22
CA SER A 3 37.01 11.33 -0.38
C SER A 3 35.99 11.44 0.77
N TYR A 4 35.59 12.66 1.14
CA TYR A 4 34.61 12.95 2.18
C TYR A 4 33.15 12.59 1.81
N SER A 5 32.78 12.53 0.52
CA SER A 5 31.41 12.18 0.13
C SER A 5 31.16 10.67 0.15
N LEU A 6 32.17 9.88 -0.21
CA LEU A 6 32.11 8.41 -0.21
C LEU A 6 32.09 7.85 1.22
N ALA A 7 32.79 8.49 2.16
CA ALA A 7 32.79 8.08 3.57
C ALA A 7 31.45 8.33 4.29
N ASN A 8 30.67 9.33 3.87
CA ASN A 8 29.34 9.59 4.43
C ASN A 8 28.26 8.66 3.87
N ALA A 9 28.37 8.25 2.61
CA ALA A 9 27.44 7.29 2.00
C ALA A 9 27.43 5.93 2.70
N ALA A 10 28.59 5.48 3.20
CA ALA A 10 28.73 4.19 3.88
C ALA A 10 28.24 4.19 5.36
N ARG A 11 28.15 5.36 6.02
CA ARG A 11 27.72 5.46 7.43
C ARG A 11 26.21 5.42 7.65
N TYR A 12 25.40 5.53 6.60
CA TYR A 12 23.94 5.58 6.67
C TYR A 12 23.30 4.51 5.76
N ALA A 13 23.89 3.32 5.71
CA ALA A 13 23.21 2.16 5.13
C ALA A 13 22.09 1.73 6.09
N VAL A 14 20.97 2.43 6.01
CA VAL A 14 19.78 2.12 6.77
C VAL A 14 19.08 0.97 6.06
N TYR A 15 19.19 -0.24 6.62
CA TYR A 15 18.47 -1.39 6.10
C TYR A 15 17.01 -1.32 6.56
N PRO A 16 16.04 -1.31 5.63
CA PRO A 16 14.63 -1.35 6.01
C PRO A 16 14.34 -2.69 6.67
N THR A 17 13.58 -2.65 7.77
CA THR A 17 13.15 -3.87 8.48
C THR A 17 11.63 -4.02 8.36
N LEU A 18 11.18 -5.22 8.02
CA LEU A 18 9.79 -5.55 7.79
C LEU A 18 9.26 -6.39 8.95
N GLN A 19 8.11 -6.00 9.50
CA GLN A 19 7.40 -6.77 10.51
C GLN A 19 5.97 -7.00 10.05
N ILE A 20 5.59 -8.27 9.89
CA ILE A 20 4.23 -8.64 9.49
C ILE A 20 3.33 -8.54 10.72
N VAL A 21 2.20 -7.85 10.57
CA VAL A 21 1.19 -7.68 11.63
C VAL A 21 0.14 -8.77 11.51
N GLU A 22 -0.46 -8.87 10.32
CA GLU A 22 -1.52 -9.81 10.03
C GLU A 22 -1.39 -10.33 8.60
N GLN A 23 -1.63 -11.62 8.43
CA GLN A 23 -1.65 -12.28 7.12
C GLN A 23 -2.98 -13.04 6.98
N LYS A 24 -3.84 -12.52 6.10
CA LYS A 24 -5.08 -13.17 5.64
C LYS A 24 -4.92 -13.58 4.17
N PRO A 25 -5.79 -14.45 3.62
CA PRO A 25 -5.74 -14.83 2.21
C PRO A 25 -5.87 -13.65 1.24
N GLU A 26 -6.65 -12.63 1.60
CA GLU A 26 -6.95 -11.47 0.73
C GLU A 26 -6.20 -10.19 1.12
N VAL A 27 -5.71 -10.11 2.36
CA VAL A 27 -5.14 -8.88 2.94
C VAL A 27 -3.87 -9.20 3.72
N ILE A 28 -2.84 -8.38 3.52
CA ILE A 28 -1.57 -8.46 4.26
C ILE A 28 -1.26 -7.08 4.83
N GLU A 29 -1.04 -7.02 6.15
CA GLU A 29 -0.65 -5.81 6.85
C GLU A 29 0.76 -5.97 7.43
N PHE A 30 1.63 -4.99 7.18
CA PHE A 30 3.00 -5.01 7.66
C PHE A 30 3.50 -3.60 8.00
N TYR A 31 4.42 -3.53 8.97
CA TYR A 31 5.17 -2.33 9.30
C TYR A 31 6.52 -2.33 8.59
N LEU A 32 6.81 -1.22 7.92
CA LEU A 32 8.12 -0.93 7.35
C LEU A 32 8.84 0.06 8.26
N ARG A 33 9.88 -0.39 8.96
CA ARG A 33 10.72 0.44 9.82
C ARG A 33 12.01 0.81 9.07
N ASN A 34 12.62 1.92 9.45
CA ASN A 34 13.90 2.37 8.90
C ASN A 34 13.85 2.61 7.37
N ALA A 35 12.73 3.15 6.87
CA ALA A 35 12.57 3.49 5.46
C ALA A 35 12.00 4.90 5.30
N ASP A 36 12.50 5.62 4.30
CA ASP A 36 11.96 6.91 3.91
C ASP A 36 10.62 6.78 3.18
N ALA A 37 9.83 7.86 3.18
CA ALA A 37 8.57 7.93 2.45
C ALA A 37 8.76 7.71 0.93
N SER A 38 9.95 8.01 0.39
CA SER A 38 10.31 7.74 -1.00
C SER A 38 10.33 6.24 -1.31
N ILE A 39 10.94 5.44 -0.44
CA ILE A 39 11.02 3.98 -0.55
C ILE A 39 9.62 3.37 -0.38
N ALA A 40 8.85 3.83 0.61
CA ALA A 40 7.49 3.37 0.82
C ALA A 40 6.58 3.66 -0.38
N ASN A 41 6.67 4.86 -0.97
CA ASN A 41 5.90 5.20 -2.17
C ASN A 41 6.38 4.45 -3.41
N ALA A 42 7.69 4.21 -3.55
CA ALA A 42 8.24 3.40 -4.63
C ALA A 42 7.71 1.95 -4.54
N LEU A 43 7.75 1.34 -3.35
CA LEU A 43 7.20 0.01 -3.11
C LEU A 43 5.70 -0.06 -3.44
N ARG A 44 4.90 0.90 -2.96
CA ARG A 44 3.47 0.99 -3.28
C ARG A 44 3.23 1.06 -4.80
N ARG A 45 4.03 1.84 -5.53
CA ARG A 45 3.93 1.96 -6.99
C ARG A 45 4.34 0.69 -7.71
N ALA A 46 5.41 0.03 -7.26
CA ALA A 46 5.87 -1.23 -7.82
C ALA A 46 4.80 -2.32 -7.66
N ILE A 47 4.19 -2.43 -6.47
CA ILE A 47 3.10 -3.37 -6.20
C ILE A 47 1.95 -3.19 -7.20
N ILE A 48 1.50 -1.95 -7.41
CA ILE A 48 0.36 -1.66 -8.31
C ILE A 48 0.71 -1.85 -9.79
N SER A 49 1.92 -1.45 -10.20
CA SER A 49 2.22 -1.23 -11.62
C SER A 49 3.11 -2.28 -12.27
N GLU A 50 3.95 -2.97 -11.50
CA GLU A 50 5.04 -3.80 -12.03
C GLU A 50 4.82 -5.28 -11.77
N VAL A 51 3.91 -5.63 -10.85
CA VAL A 51 3.53 -7.02 -10.60
C VAL A 51 2.72 -7.54 -11.78
N PRO A 52 3.19 -8.58 -12.47
CA PRO A 52 2.49 -9.08 -13.64
C PRO A 52 1.34 -10.02 -13.25
N THR A 53 0.18 -9.83 -13.86
CA THR A 53 -1.02 -10.66 -13.67
C THR A 53 -1.52 -11.26 -14.97
N LEU A 54 -2.30 -12.33 -14.86
CA LEU A 54 -2.97 -12.97 -16.00
C LEU A 54 -4.37 -12.39 -16.14
N ALA A 55 -4.70 -11.88 -17.33
CA ALA A 55 -6.04 -11.44 -17.67
C ALA A 55 -6.38 -11.83 -19.12
N ILE A 56 -7.67 -11.88 -19.44
CA ILE A 56 -8.15 -12.20 -20.79
C ILE A 56 -7.83 -11.03 -21.73
N ASP A 57 -7.28 -11.35 -22.90
CA ASP A 57 -6.90 -10.33 -23.90
C ASP A 57 -7.67 -10.46 -25.21
N VAL A 58 -7.80 -11.68 -25.73
CA VAL A 58 -8.50 -11.94 -26.98
C VAL A 58 -9.69 -12.85 -26.74
N VAL A 59 -10.87 -12.40 -27.18
CA VAL A 59 -12.13 -13.15 -27.13
C VAL A 59 -12.71 -13.22 -28.54
N SER A 60 -12.90 -14.43 -29.05
CA SER A 60 -13.53 -14.67 -30.35
C SER A 60 -14.98 -15.11 -30.11
N ILE A 61 -15.94 -14.27 -30.49
CA ILE A 61 -17.37 -14.57 -30.41
C ILE A 61 -17.80 -15.15 -31.75
N ARG A 62 -18.41 -16.35 -31.73
CA ARG A 62 -18.90 -17.00 -32.96
C ARG A 62 -20.30 -16.50 -33.34
N GLU A 63 -21.21 -16.46 -32.37
CA GLU A 63 -22.57 -15.95 -32.53
C GLU A 63 -23.04 -15.31 -31.23
N ASN A 64 -23.57 -14.08 -31.30
CA ASN A 64 -24.23 -13.41 -30.19
C ASN A 64 -25.68 -13.08 -30.58
N THR A 65 -26.63 -13.72 -29.91
CA THR A 65 -28.08 -13.47 -30.08
C THR A 65 -28.65 -12.56 -29.00
N THR A 66 -27.81 -12.08 -28.08
CA THR A 66 -28.22 -11.21 -26.98
C THR A 66 -28.41 -9.77 -27.46
N LYS A 67 -29.06 -8.95 -26.62
CA LYS A 67 -29.23 -7.51 -26.88
C LYS A 67 -27.98 -6.69 -26.59
N TYR A 68 -26.97 -7.27 -25.95
CA TYR A 68 -25.75 -6.55 -25.60
C TYR A 68 -24.77 -6.60 -26.76
N PRO A 69 -24.10 -5.47 -27.06
CA PRO A 69 -23.07 -5.45 -28.07
C PRO A 69 -21.85 -6.27 -27.59
N ASP A 70 -21.12 -6.83 -28.54
CA ASP A 70 -20.01 -7.74 -28.31
C ASP A 70 -18.91 -7.08 -27.48
N GLU A 71 -18.62 -5.80 -27.70
CA GLU A 71 -17.60 -5.05 -26.98
C GLU A 71 -17.92 -4.95 -25.49
N PHE A 72 -19.21 -4.89 -25.13
CA PHE A 72 -19.64 -4.84 -23.73
C PHE A 72 -19.41 -6.18 -23.03
N LEU A 73 -19.69 -7.29 -23.70
CA LEU A 73 -19.44 -8.63 -23.16
C LEU A 73 -17.94 -8.87 -22.98
N VAL A 74 -17.14 -8.55 -24.01
CA VAL A 74 -15.67 -8.69 -23.96
C VAL A 74 -15.08 -7.80 -22.86
N HIS A 75 -15.55 -6.58 -22.71
CA HIS A 75 -15.07 -5.68 -21.66
C HIS A 75 -15.29 -6.26 -20.26
N ARG A 76 -16.47 -6.82 -19.99
CA ARG A 76 -16.78 -7.44 -18.70
C ARG A 76 -15.97 -8.70 -18.45
N LEU A 77 -15.79 -9.54 -19.47
CA LEU A 77 -14.96 -10.75 -19.40
C LEU A 77 -13.49 -10.40 -19.13
N GLY A 78 -13.00 -9.30 -19.70
CA GLY A 78 -11.64 -8.81 -19.49
C GLY A 78 -11.33 -8.36 -18.05
N LEU A 79 -12.35 -8.11 -17.22
CA LEU A 79 -12.20 -7.70 -15.82
C LEU A 79 -12.32 -8.86 -14.82
N ILE A 80 -12.54 -10.08 -15.29
CA ILE A 80 -12.65 -11.26 -14.41
C ILE A 80 -11.24 -11.72 -14.03
N PRO A 81 -10.89 -11.76 -12.73
CA PRO A 81 -9.60 -12.29 -12.30
C PRO A 81 -9.54 -13.80 -12.53
N LEU A 82 -8.41 -14.27 -13.07
CA LEU A 82 -8.19 -15.70 -13.35
C LEU A 82 -7.37 -16.33 -12.22
N GLU A 83 -7.87 -17.44 -11.68
CA GLU A 83 -7.11 -18.29 -10.77
C GLU A 83 -6.37 -19.37 -11.57
N SER A 84 -5.08 -19.56 -11.28
CA SER A 84 -4.22 -20.48 -12.05
C SER A 84 -4.45 -21.97 -11.77
N SER A 85 -5.39 -22.33 -10.89
CA SER A 85 -5.48 -23.67 -10.29
C SER A 85 -6.16 -24.74 -11.15
N ALA A 86 -6.98 -24.41 -12.16
CA ALA A 86 -7.42 -25.33 -13.23
C ALA A 86 -8.49 -24.67 -14.12
N PHE A 87 -8.12 -24.11 -15.28
CA PHE A 87 -9.11 -23.61 -16.23
C PHE A 87 -8.76 -23.99 -17.67
N SER A 88 -9.63 -24.75 -18.33
CA SER A 88 -9.59 -24.99 -19.78
C SER A 88 -10.77 -24.27 -20.44
N CYS A 89 -10.49 -23.19 -21.17
CA CYS A 89 -11.48 -22.46 -21.95
C CYS A 89 -10.83 -21.99 -23.26
N GLU A 90 -11.60 -21.88 -24.34
CA GLU A 90 -11.17 -21.28 -25.61
C GLU A 90 -11.09 -19.73 -25.46
N MET A 91 -10.26 -19.26 -24.54
CA MET A 91 -9.99 -17.84 -24.30
C MET A 91 -8.49 -17.67 -24.11
N GLN A 92 -7.89 -16.74 -24.85
CA GLN A 92 -6.45 -16.49 -24.74
C GLN A 92 -6.19 -15.43 -23.66
N ALA A 93 -5.62 -15.88 -22.55
CA ALA A 93 -5.14 -15.02 -21.48
C ALA A 93 -3.68 -14.62 -21.72
N VAL A 94 -3.36 -13.35 -21.48
CA VAL A 94 -2.01 -12.80 -21.62
C VAL A 94 -1.54 -12.29 -20.27
N LYS A 95 -0.26 -12.55 -19.97
CA LYS A 95 0.42 -12.00 -18.80
C LYS A 95 0.80 -10.55 -19.09
N GLY A 96 0.25 -9.61 -18.33
CA GLY A 96 0.48 -8.19 -18.50
C GLY A 96 0.78 -7.48 -17.18
N ILE A 97 1.11 -6.20 -17.26
CA ILE A 97 1.37 -5.34 -16.10
C ILE A 97 0.30 -4.28 -15.97
N GLY A 98 -0.04 -3.90 -14.74
CA GLY A 98 -1.06 -2.87 -14.46
C GLY A 98 -0.77 -1.49 -15.09
N LYS A 99 0.50 -1.22 -15.45
CA LYS A 99 0.88 0.00 -16.19
C LYS A 99 0.23 0.12 -17.57
N ILE A 100 -0.05 -1.00 -18.24
CA ILE A 100 -0.56 -1.03 -19.61
C ILE A 100 -2.09 -0.84 -19.60
N HIS A 101 -2.78 -1.52 -18.69
CA HIS A 101 -4.23 -1.43 -18.54
C HIS A 101 -4.67 -1.91 -17.14
N THR A 102 -5.75 -1.34 -16.61
CA THR A 102 -6.27 -1.64 -15.26
C THR A 102 -6.69 -3.10 -15.06
N LYS A 103 -6.99 -3.83 -16.15
CA LYS A 103 -7.32 -5.27 -16.10
C LYS A 103 -6.19 -6.14 -15.53
N TRP A 104 -4.95 -5.64 -15.58
CA TRP A 104 -3.78 -6.30 -15.00
C TRP A 104 -3.38 -5.72 -13.63
N SER A 105 -4.25 -4.97 -12.97
CA SER A 105 -4.00 -4.53 -11.60
C SER A 105 -3.88 -5.76 -10.70
N SER A 106 -2.72 -5.92 -10.06
CA SER A 106 -2.38 -7.02 -9.16
C SER A 106 -3.04 -6.95 -7.80
N VAL A 107 -3.46 -5.75 -7.40
CA VAL A 107 -4.03 -5.48 -6.08
C VAL A 107 -5.27 -4.60 -6.25
N ALA A 108 -6.29 -4.82 -5.41
CA ALA A 108 -7.50 -3.99 -5.38
C ALA A 108 -7.20 -2.56 -4.87
N THR A 109 -6.43 -2.43 -3.78
CA THR A 109 -5.95 -1.16 -3.23
C THR A 109 -4.68 -1.38 -2.42
N ALA A 110 -3.65 -0.57 -2.66
CA ALA A 110 -2.42 -0.57 -1.86
C ALA A 110 -2.19 0.84 -1.29
N THR A 111 -2.30 0.97 0.03
CA THR A 111 -2.13 2.21 0.78
C THR A 111 -1.11 2.02 1.89
N TYR A 112 -0.50 3.10 2.34
CA TYR A 112 0.33 3.11 3.54
C TYR A 112 0.06 4.37 4.34
N VAL A 113 0.27 4.30 5.65
CA VAL A 113 0.17 5.43 6.57
C VAL A 113 1.45 5.50 7.39
N ASN A 114 2.01 6.70 7.53
CA ASN A 114 3.16 6.88 8.40
C ASN A 114 2.68 6.97 9.86
N VAL A 115 3.17 6.09 10.71
CA VAL A 115 2.81 6.07 12.13
C VAL A 115 3.73 7.03 12.87
N SER A 116 3.20 8.17 13.31
CA SER A 116 3.93 9.09 14.18
C SER A 116 3.90 8.57 15.62
N HIS A 117 5.08 8.34 16.20
CA HIS A 117 5.18 8.02 17.62
C HIS A 117 4.96 9.29 18.45
N ILE A 118 3.77 9.45 19.03
CA ILE A 118 3.44 10.58 19.90
C ILE A 118 3.88 10.23 21.32
N SER A 119 5.10 10.65 21.68
CA SER A 119 5.59 10.57 23.05
C SER A 119 5.29 11.88 23.77
N ILE A 120 4.34 11.86 24.71
CA ILE A 120 4.06 13.01 25.59
C ILE A 120 5.18 13.08 26.62
N GLY A 121 6.22 13.86 26.33
CA GLY A 121 7.44 13.97 27.14
C GLY A 121 7.27 14.76 28.45
N PHE A 122 6.05 15.19 28.78
CA PHE A 122 5.76 15.91 30.01
C PHE A 122 4.54 15.28 30.66
N PRO A 123 4.46 15.19 31.99
CA PRO A 123 3.16 15.04 32.61
C PRO A 123 2.31 16.20 32.09
N THR A 124 1.17 15.90 31.47
CA THR A 124 0.16 16.91 31.20
C THR A 124 -0.07 17.58 32.55
N ARG A 125 0.45 18.80 32.74
CA ARG A 125 0.17 19.56 33.95
C ARG A 125 -1.33 19.67 33.96
N ALA A 126 -1.98 18.93 34.87
CA ALA A 126 -3.36 19.15 35.18
C ALA A 126 -3.40 20.58 35.74
N CYS A 127 -3.60 21.58 34.87
CA CYS A 127 -4.00 22.89 35.33
C CYS A 127 -5.26 22.63 36.12
N LYS A 128 -5.22 22.91 37.43
CA LYS A 128 -6.41 22.86 38.26
C LYS A 128 -7.49 23.67 37.53
N PRO A 129 -8.76 23.21 37.51
CA PRO A 129 -9.82 23.99 36.90
C PRO A 129 -9.79 25.41 37.48
N PHE A 130 -9.96 26.42 36.64
CA PHE A 130 -9.76 27.85 36.95
C PHE A 130 -10.35 28.30 38.32
N TRP A 131 -11.47 27.69 38.72
CA TRP A 131 -12.13 27.90 40.02
C TRP A 131 -11.30 27.49 41.25
N LEU A 132 -10.35 26.55 41.14
CA LEU A 132 -9.42 26.20 42.22
C LEU A 132 -8.25 27.19 42.34
N GLN A 133 -7.92 27.93 41.27
CA GLN A 133 -6.86 28.95 41.28
C GLN A 133 -7.29 30.22 42.02
N ALA A 134 -8.59 30.51 42.07
CA ALA A 134 -9.16 31.63 42.82
C ALA A 134 -8.99 31.52 44.35
N ARG A 135 -8.47 30.40 44.87
CA ARG A 135 -8.15 30.19 46.30
C ARG A 135 -6.67 30.33 46.66
N GLY A 136 -5.88 31.05 45.85
CA GLY A 136 -4.59 31.61 46.28
C GLY A 136 -3.51 30.60 46.71
N LYS A 137 -3.59 29.32 46.31
CA LYS A 137 -2.51 28.36 46.56
C LYS A 137 -1.60 28.29 45.34
N ASN A 138 -0.44 28.94 45.43
CA ASN A 138 0.64 28.84 44.45
C ASN A 138 1.02 27.38 44.24
N CYS A 139 1.16 26.97 42.98
CA CYS A 139 1.59 25.62 42.64
C CYS A 139 3.12 25.56 42.78
N GLU A 140 3.63 24.96 43.84
CA GLU A 140 5.05 24.60 43.91
C GLU A 140 5.33 23.40 43.00
N PRO A 141 6.44 23.41 42.23
CA PRO A 141 6.84 22.28 41.41
C PRO A 141 7.30 21.11 42.29
N PRO A 142 7.07 19.84 41.88
CA PRO A 142 7.65 18.70 42.57
C PRO A 142 9.18 18.70 42.39
N SER A 143 9.89 18.37 43.47
CA SER A 143 11.34 18.10 43.50
C SER A 143 11.73 16.90 42.67
#